data_AF-A0A9W5RA83-F1
#
_entry.id   AF-A0A9W5RA83-F1
#
_cell.length_a   1.000
_cell.length_b   1.000
_cell.length_c   1.000
_cell.angle_alpha   90.00
_cell.angle_beta   90.00
_cell.angle_gamma   90.00
#
_symmetry.space_group_name_H-M   'P 1'
#
loop_
_entity.id
_entity.type
_entity.pdbx_description
1 polymer ?
#
loop_
_entity_poly.entity_id
_entity_poly.type
_entity_poly.pdbx_seq_one_letter_code
_entity_poly.pdbx_strand_id
1 'polypeptide(L)'
;MLQQIQSFKHLGFSLSEIQNIILQRDIETEEFLRQMHFQRELLLAEQERIAKVLSHMDGMTKRFQEEERVDVALFSAFLQTFIWEKENKEWLEEHFSNECVQAFYSNKELKEKFDRRFMDVIGKLKKYKVEEKDPSHHDVQVTLKEFCNLIEEVTNYLDISQSDIEDIIKQSKIPLAEFPTLFTGEEEQYIKEAINKI
;
A
#
# COMPACT_ATOMS: atom_id res chain seq x y z
N MET A 1 -30.51 -5.46 33.75
CA MET A 1 -30.68 -5.53 32.28
C MET A 1 -29.77 -4.53 31.55
N LEU A 2 -29.97 -3.20 31.65
CA LEU A 2 -29.11 -2.23 30.93
C LEU A 2 -27.62 -2.36 31.28
N GLN A 3 -27.28 -2.50 32.57
CA GLN A 3 -25.89 -2.70 32.99
C GLN A 3 -25.29 -4.01 32.41
N GLN A 4 -26.06 -5.09 32.33
CA GLN A 4 -25.60 -6.36 31.75
C GLN A 4 -25.32 -6.20 30.25
N ILE A 5 -26.18 -5.47 29.53
CA ILE A 5 -25.97 -5.14 28.11
C ILE A 5 -24.67 -4.34 27.96
N GLN A 6 -24.45 -3.33 28.80
CA GLN A 6 -23.22 -2.52 28.78
C GLN A 6 -21.97 -3.36 29.05
N SER A 7 -22.00 -4.28 30.00
CA SER A 7 -20.88 -5.17 30.31
C SER A 7 -20.49 -6.03 29.11
N PHE A 8 -21.44 -6.69 28.45
CA PHE A 8 -21.14 -7.50 27.28
C PHE A 8 -20.80 -6.66 26.04
N LYS A 9 -21.41 -5.48 25.89
CA LYS A 9 -21.01 -4.54 24.83
C LYS A 9 -19.56 -4.10 24.97
N HIS A 10 -19.09 -3.87 26.18
CA HIS A 10 -17.70 -3.52 26.44
C HIS A 10 -16.72 -4.62 25.99
N LEU A 11 -17.15 -5.89 26.06
CA LEU A 11 -16.37 -7.04 25.59
C LEU A 11 -16.50 -7.28 24.07
N GLY A 12 -17.27 -6.44 23.36
CA GLY A 12 -17.39 -6.49 21.90
C GLY A 12 -18.49 -7.40 21.35
N PHE A 13 -19.36 -7.96 22.20
CA PHE A 13 -20.49 -8.76 21.71
C PHE A 13 -21.49 -7.91 20.90
N SER A 14 -22.14 -8.52 19.91
CA SER A 14 -23.25 -7.94 19.15
C SER A 14 -24.52 -7.87 20.01
N LEU A 15 -25.47 -6.99 19.64
CA LEU A 15 -26.74 -6.89 20.38
C LEU A 15 -27.55 -8.19 20.31
N SER A 16 -27.45 -8.94 19.22
CA SER A 16 -28.06 -10.27 19.05
C SER A 16 -27.46 -11.31 20.00
N GLU A 17 -26.14 -11.36 20.16
CA GLU A 17 -25.49 -12.30 21.09
C GLU A 17 -25.82 -11.96 22.53
N ILE A 18 -25.80 -10.66 22.88
CA ILE A 18 -26.18 -10.16 24.21
C ILE A 18 -27.63 -10.54 24.54
N GLN A 19 -28.52 -10.42 23.56
CA GLN A 19 -29.92 -10.82 23.74
C GLN A 19 -30.03 -12.32 24.05
N ASN A 20 -29.32 -13.18 23.31
CA ASN A 20 -29.32 -14.62 23.57
C ASN A 20 -28.81 -14.94 24.99
N ILE A 21 -27.71 -14.29 25.41
CA ILE A 21 -27.11 -14.49 26.73
C ILE A 21 -28.03 -14.04 27.86
N ILE A 22 -28.63 -12.85 27.73
CA ILE A 22 -29.47 -12.27 28.79
C ILE A 22 -30.83 -12.98 28.88
N LEU A 23 -31.40 -13.43 27.75
CA LEU A 23 -32.70 -14.12 27.73
C LEU A 23 -32.63 -15.53 28.32
N GLN A 24 -31.51 -16.23 28.16
CA GLN A 24 -31.33 -17.59 28.69
C GLN A 24 -31.23 -17.64 30.22
N ARG A 25 -30.90 -16.52 30.89
CA ARG A 25 -30.71 -16.37 32.35
C ARG A 25 -29.57 -17.18 32.97
N ASP A 26 -29.35 -18.40 32.50
CA ASP A 26 -28.21 -19.26 32.77
C ASP A 26 -27.68 -19.88 31.47
N ILE A 27 -26.35 -19.95 31.36
CA ILE A 27 -25.62 -20.57 30.26
C ILE A 27 -24.68 -21.60 30.86
N GLU A 28 -24.49 -22.73 30.20
CA GLU A 28 -23.48 -23.70 30.61
C GLU A 28 -22.09 -23.06 30.60
N THR A 29 -21.37 -23.19 31.72
CA THR A 29 -20.06 -22.54 31.90
C THR A 29 -19.10 -22.83 30.75
N GLU A 30 -19.10 -24.05 30.19
CA GLU A 30 -18.21 -24.41 29.09
C GLU A 30 -18.56 -23.66 27.79
N GLU A 31 -19.85 -23.49 27.48
CA GLU A 31 -20.32 -22.70 26.34
C GLU A 31 -19.95 -21.22 26.53
N PHE A 32 -20.19 -20.68 27.73
CA PHE A 32 -19.83 -19.30 28.05
C PHE A 32 -18.33 -19.05 27.90
N LEU A 33 -17.49 -19.94 28.42
CA LEU A 33 -16.03 -19.84 28.29
C LEU A 33 -15.59 -19.93 26.83
N ARG A 34 -16.20 -20.80 26.01
CA ARG A 34 -15.93 -20.86 24.57
C ARG A 34 -16.23 -19.54 23.87
N GLN A 35 -17.39 -18.93 24.15
CA GLN A 35 -17.75 -17.62 23.59
C GLN A 35 -16.78 -16.52 24.03
N MET A 36 -16.37 -16.52 25.31
CA MET A 36 -15.38 -15.56 25.84
C MET A 36 -14.02 -15.71 25.17
N HIS A 37 -13.55 -16.93 24.96
CA HIS A 37 -12.30 -17.19 24.24
C HIS A 37 -12.38 -16.72 22.79
N PHE A 38 -13.47 -17.05 22.09
CA PHE A 38 -13.69 -16.60 20.72
C PHE A 38 -13.69 -15.07 20.60
N GLN A 39 -14.40 -14.39 21.51
CA GLN A 39 -14.47 -12.94 21.53
C GLN A 39 -13.10 -12.29 21.82
N ARG A 40 -12.30 -12.91 22.68
CA ARG A 40 -10.91 -12.48 22.93
C ARG A 40 -10.05 -12.58 21.67
N GLU A 41 -10.13 -13.69 20.93
CA GLU A 41 -9.36 -13.86 19.69
C GLU A 41 -9.79 -12.85 18.62
N LEU A 42 -11.09 -12.54 18.50
CA LEU A 42 -11.56 -11.46 17.62
C LEU A 42 -10.96 -10.10 17.99
N LEU A 43 -10.92 -9.77 19.28
CA LEU A 43 -10.33 -8.51 19.75
C LEU A 43 -8.81 -8.44 19.53
N LEU A 44 -8.10 -9.57 19.65
CA LEU A 44 -6.67 -9.64 19.35
C LEU A 44 -6.41 -9.44 17.85
N ALA A 45 -7.20 -10.08 16.99
CA ALA A 45 -7.10 -9.87 15.54
C ALA A 45 -7.41 -8.40 15.16
N GLU A 46 -8.40 -7.78 15.79
CA GLU A 46 -8.71 -6.37 15.58
C GLU A 46 -7.60 -5.44 16.11
N GLN A 47 -6.98 -5.78 17.25
CA GLN A 47 -5.82 -5.05 17.77
C GLN A 47 -4.65 -5.09 16.79
N GLU A 48 -4.35 -6.26 16.22
CA GLU A 48 -3.31 -6.40 15.21
C GLU A 48 -3.63 -5.59 13.95
N ARG A 49 -4.89 -5.65 13.48
CA ARG A 49 -5.36 -4.84 12.35
C ARG A 49 -5.21 -3.35 12.62
N ILE A 50 -5.62 -2.86 13.79
CA ILE A 50 -5.49 -1.46 14.20
C ILE A 50 -4.02 -1.05 14.25
N ALA A 51 -3.14 -1.88 14.83
CA ALA A 51 -1.70 -1.61 14.88
C ALA A 51 -1.10 -1.49 13.47
N LYS A 52 -1.51 -2.35 12.53
CA LYS A 52 -1.10 -2.26 11.12
C LYS A 52 -1.57 -0.96 10.48
N VAL A 53 -2.83 -0.57 10.68
CA VAL A 53 -3.38 0.70 10.17
C VAL A 53 -2.62 1.91 10.74
N LEU A 54 -2.34 1.94 12.04
CA LEU A 54 -1.57 3.02 12.67
C LEU A 54 -0.16 3.11 12.09
N SER A 55 0.51 1.98 11.89
CA SER A 55 1.83 1.92 11.24
C SER A 55 1.78 2.51 9.82
N HIS A 56 0.74 2.20 9.04
CA HIS A 56 0.55 2.81 7.71
C HIS A 56 0.32 4.32 7.82
N MET A 57 -0.50 4.78 8.76
CA MET A 57 -0.75 6.21 8.98
C MET A 57 0.52 6.97 9.37
N ASP A 58 1.35 6.42 10.26
CA ASP A 58 2.62 7.01 10.66
C ASP A 58 3.60 7.09 9.47
N GLY A 59 3.70 6.00 8.70
CA GLY A 59 4.52 5.92 7.50
C GLY A 59 4.11 6.94 6.44
N MET A 60 2.81 7.10 6.20
CA MET A 60 2.27 8.06 5.24
C MET A 60 2.43 9.51 5.74
N THR A 61 2.15 9.77 7.02
CA THR A 61 2.29 11.12 7.59
C THR A 61 3.72 11.63 7.46
N LYS A 62 4.72 10.79 7.81
CA LYS A 62 6.13 11.14 7.67
C LYS A 62 6.52 11.50 6.23
N ARG A 63 5.89 10.88 5.23
CA ARG A 63 6.20 11.07 3.80
C ARG A 63 5.61 12.36 3.22
N PHE A 64 4.43 12.76 3.68
CA PHE A 64 3.73 13.94 3.15
C PHE A 64 3.84 15.18 4.06
N GLN A 65 4.63 15.12 5.14
CA GLN A 65 4.71 16.21 6.14
C GLN A 65 5.25 17.54 5.58
N GLU A 66 6.03 17.50 4.50
CA GLU A 66 6.69 18.68 3.89
C GLU A 66 5.92 19.20 2.67
N GLU A 67 4.87 18.50 2.25
CA GLU A 67 4.08 18.83 1.06
C GLU A 67 3.03 19.89 1.38
N GLU A 68 2.96 20.95 0.57
CA GLU A 68 1.92 21.98 0.71
C GLU A 68 0.53 21.44 0.34
N ARG A 69 0.47 20.47 -0.58
CA ARG A 69 -0.76 19.82 -1.05
C ARG A 69 -0.52 18.33 -1.30
N VAL A 70 -1.52 17.51 -0.99
CA VAL A 70 -1.47 16.06 -1.22
C VAL A 70 -2.22 15.72 -2.51
N ASP A 71 -1.52 15.08 -3.46
CA ASP A 71 -2.17 14.36 -4.56
C ASP A 71 -2.79 13.07 -4.01
N VAL A 72 -4.12 12.98 -4.05
CA VAL A 72 -4.89 11.85 -3.49
C VAL A 72 -4.64 10.56 -4.25
N ALA A 73 -4.43 10.63 -5.57
CA ALA A 73 -4.12 9.45 -6.38
C ALA A 73 -2.73 8.90 -6.03
N LEU A 74 -1.75 9.79 -5.88
CA LEU A 74 -0.40 9.44 -5.43
C LEU A 74 -0.43 8.86 -4.02
N PHE A 75 -1.12 9.51 -3.08
CA PHE A 75 -1.32 9.00 -1.72
C PHE A 75 -1.93 7.61 -1.72
N SER A 76 -2.98 7.40 -2.50
CA SER A 76 -3.69 6.12 -2.57
C SER A 76 -2.79 5.03 -3.15
N ALA A 77 -2.00 5.35 -4.18
CA ALA A 77 -1.04 4.42 -4.75
C ALA A 77 0.00 3.96 -3.73
N PHE A 78 0.55 4.89 -2.95
CA PHE A 78 1.48 4.56 -1.88
C PHE A 78 0.85 3.78 -0.75
N LEU A 79 -0.37 4.13 -0.32
CA LEU A 79 -1.04 3.37 0.74
C LEU A 79 -1.25 1.91 0.34
N GLN A 80 -1.54 1.65 -0.94
CA GLN A 80 -1.70 0.29 -1.43
C GLN A 80 -0.39 -0.52 -1.35
N THR A 81 0.78 0.08 -1.53
CA THR A 81 2.05 -0.66 -1.39
C THR A 81 2.25 -1.20 0.03
N PHE A 82 1.74 -0.49 1.06
CA PHE A 82 1.73 -0.97 2.45
C PHE A 82 0.66 -2.01 2.70
N ILE A 83 -0.54 -1.81 2.16
CA ILE A 83 -1.66 -2.77 2.34
C ILE A 83 -1.26 -4.14 1.81
N TRP A 84 -0.72 -4.16 0.60
CA TRP A 84 -0.35 -5.36 -0.17
C TRP A 84 1.13 -5.74 -0.03
N GLU A 85 1.85 -5.21 0.96
CA GLU A 85 3.30 -5.41 1.07
C GLU A 85 3.69 -6.89 1.12
N LYS A 86 2.89 -7.70 1.83
CA LYS A 86 3.13 -9.12 1.99
C LYS A 86 2.88 -9.86 0.67
N GLU A 87 1.74 -9.59 0.05
CA GLU A 87 1.33 -10.19 -1.22
C GLU A 87 2.29 -9.81 -2.36
N ASN A 88 2.75 -8.55 -2.40
CA ASN A 88 3.76 -8.07 -3.33
C ASN A 88 5.09 -8.78 -3.14
N LYS A 89 5.50 -9.03 -1.89
CA LYS A 89 6.72 -9.78 -1.59
C LYS A 89 6.59 -11.23 -2.06
N GLU A 90 5.50 -11.91 -1.71
CA GLU A 90 5.24 -13.31 -2.09
C GLU A 90 5.21 -13.47 -3.61
N TRP A 91 4.53 -12.56 -4.32
CA TRP A 91 4.52 -12.57 -5.78
C TRP A 91 5.92 -12.41 -6.39
N LEU A 92 6.74 -11.50 -5.85
CA LEU A 92 8.13 -11.32 -6.32
C LEU A 92 8.99 -12.56 -6.04
N GLU A 93 8.78 -13.23 -4.91
CA GLU A 93 9.48 -14.48 -4.54
C GLU A 93 9.14 -15.68 -5.42
N GLU A 94 7.92 -15.71 -5.98
CA GLU A 94 7.47 -16.72 -6.93
C GLU A 94 8.08 -16.54 -8.34
N HIS A 95 8.39 -15.30 -8.71
CA HIS A 95 8.79 -14.95 -10.09
C HIS A 95 10.27 -14.58 -10.22
N PHE A 96 10.95 -14.22 -9.14
CA PHE A 96 12.32 -13.72 -9.13
C PHE A 96 13.21 -14.38 -8.07
N SER A 97 14.47 -13.98 -8.03
CA SER A 97 15.43 -14.48 -7.05
C SER A 97 14.98 -14.19 -5.61
N ASN A 98 14.65 -15.26 -4.88
CA ASN A 98 14.32 -15.20 -3.46
C ASN A 98 15.38 -14.47 -2.62
N GLU A 99 16.67 -14.64 -2.95
CA GLU A 99 17.76 -13.97 -2.24
C GLU A 99 17.68 -12.45 -2.42
N CYS A 100 17.51 -11.97 -3.66
CA CYS A 100 17.43 -10.55 -3.98
C CYS A 100 16.16 -9.91 -3.40
N VAL A 101 15.02 -10.59 -3.49
CA VAL A 101 13.74 -10.11 -2.94
C VAL A 101 13.80 -10.03 -1.41
N GLN A 102 14.32 -11.07 -0.74
CA GLN A 102 14.48 -11.05 0.71
C GLN A 102 15.45 -9.96 1.16
N ALA A 103 16.56 -9.74 0.44
CA ALA A 103 17.49 -8.65 0.71
C ALA A 103 16.81 -7.27 0.59
N PHE A 104 15.99 -7.07 -0.44
CA PHE A 104 15.24 -5.83 -0.65
C PHE A 104 14.27 -5.55 0.50
N TYR A 105 13.42 -6.54 0.84
CA TYR A 105 12.40 -6.39 1.89
C TYR A 105 12.98 -6.32 3.31
N SER A 106 14.16 -6.89 3.53
CA SER A 106 14.84 -6.81 4.83
C SER A 106 15.56 -5.47 5.04
N ASN A 107 15.87 -4.74 3.96
CA ASN A 107 16.55 -3.45 4.04
C ASN A 107 15.54 -2.28 4.09
N LYS A 108 15.06 -1.98 5.30
CA LYS A 108 14.08 -0.91 5.54
C LYS A 108 14.57 0.47 5.06
N GLU A 109 15.83 0.80 5.28
CA GLU A 109 16.40 2.11 4.89
C GLU A 109 16.42 2.28 3.36
N LEU A 110 16.82 1.22 2.64
CA LEU A 110 16.83 1.20 1.19
C LEU A 110 15.41 1.38 0.63
N LYS A 111 14.43 0.64 1.15
CA LYS A 111 13.01 0.80 0.75
C LYS A 111 12.50 2.21 0.99
N GLU A 112 12.74 2.76 2.19
CA GLU A 112 12.34 4.12 2.50
C GLU A 112 12.99 5.15 1.57
N LYS A 113 14.24 4.93 1.15
CA LYS A 113 14.93 5.80 0.20
C LYS A 113 14.33 5.71 -1.19
N PHE A 114 14.04 4.50 -1.68
CA PHE A 114 13.40 4.30 -2.98
C PHE A 114 12.02 4.94 -3.01
N ASP A 115 11.19 4.66 -2.01
CA ASP A 115 9.85 5.20 -1.92
C ASP A 115 9.87 6.74 -1.94
N ARG A 116 10.75 7.37 -1.15
CA ARG A 116 10.87 8.85 -1.13
C ARG A 116 11.26 9.42 -2.49
N ARG A 117 12.27 8.84 -3.15
CA ARG A 117 12.70 9.30 -4.48
C ARG A 117 11.62 9.09 -5.53
N PHE A 118 10.93 7.96 -5.48
CA PHE A 118 9.82 7.66 -6.38
C PHE A 118 8.68 8.67 -6.18
N MET A 119 8.30 8.97 -4.93
CA MET A 119 7.29 10.00 -4.62
C MET A 119 7.65 11.36 -5.19
N ASP A 120 8.88 11.82 -4.93
CA ASP A 120 9.35 13.14 -5.35
C ASP A 120 9.36 13.28 -6.88
N VAL A 121 9.88 12.26 -7.58
CA VAL A 121 9.92 12.25 -9.04
C VAL A 121 8.52 12.25 -9.65
N ILE A 122 7.62 11.39 -9.17
CA ILE A 122 6.24 11.35 -9.65
C ILE A 122 5.51 12.67 -9.36
N GLY A 123 5.67 13.21 -8.14
CA GLY A 123 5.08 14.48 -7.74
C GLY A 123 5.55 15.64 -8.64
N LYS A 124 6.85 15.69 -8.96
CA LYS A 124 7.42 16.67 -9.90
C LYS A 124 6.85 16.53 -11.30
N LEU A 125 6.77 15.31 -11.85
CA LEU A 125 6.21 15.07 -13.20
C LEU A 125 4.76 15.54 -13.29
N LYS A 126 3.94 15.22 -12.29
CA LYS A 126 2.54 15.68 -12.20
C LYS A 126 2.46 17.20 -12.09
N LYS A 127 3.29 17.81 -11.25
CA LYS A 127 3.38 19.27 -11.12
C LYS A 127 3.74 19.95 -12.44
N TYR A 128 4.72 19.44 -13.17
CA TYR A 128 5.11 19.99 -14.47
C TYR A 128 3.99 19.93 -15.51
N LYS A 129 3.18 18.87 -15.48
CA LYS A 129 1.99 18.79 -16.32
C LYS A 129 0.95 19.85 -15.94
N VAL A 130 0.68 20.04 -14.65
CA VAL A 130 -0.23 21.09 -14.15
C VAL A 130 0.26 22.50 -14.52
N GLU A 131 1.58 22.71 -14.47
CA GLU A 131 2.23 23.97 -14.88
C GLU A 131 2.36 24.14 -16.40
N GLU A 132 1.89 23.14 -17.18
CA GLU A 132 2.03 23.09 -18.65
C GLU A 132 3.47 23.32 -19.14
N LYS A 133 4.47 22.88 -18.36
CA LYS A 133 5.88 22.98 -18.76
C LYS A 133 6.10 22.18 -20.04
N ASP A 134 6.89 22.74 -20.97
CA ASP A 134 7.25 22.07 -22.21
C ASP A 134 7.85 20.67 -21.92
N PRO A 135 7.40 19.59 -22.59
CA PRO A 135 7.94 18.24 -22.42
C PRO A 135 9.46 18.14 -22.60
N SER A 136 10.05 19.02 -23.40
CA SER A 136 11.49 19.09 -23.68
C SER A 136 12.24 20.03 -22.73
N HIS A 137 11.53 20.65 -21.77
CA HIS A 137 12.15 21.53 -20.77
C HIS A 137 13.21 20.76 -19.96
N HIS A 138 14.33 21.42 -19.65
CA HIS A 138 15.46 20.80 -18.96
C HIS A 138 15.04 20.07 -17.67
N ASP A 139 14.29 20.74 -16.79
CA ASP A 139 13.80 20.14 -15.53
C ASP A 139 12.96 18.86 -15.74
N VAL A 140 12.12 18.84 -16.79
CA VAL A 140 11.26 17.70 -17.13
C VAL A 140 12.14 16.53 -17.55
N GLN A 141 13.10 16.79 -18.45
CA GLN A 141 14.03 15.78 -18.96
C GLN A 141 14.96 15.23 -17.86
N VAL A 142 15.44 16.08 -16.95
CA VAL A 142 16.24 15.64 -15.79
C VAL A 142 15.41 14.74 -14.87
N THR A 143 14.17 15.13 -14.59
CA THR A 143 13.28 14.38 -13.69
C THR A 143 12.86 13.04 -14.32
N LEU A 144 12.62 13.00 -15.63
CA LEU A 144 12.35 11.75 -16.36
C LEU A 144 13.54 10.82 -16.38
N LYS A 145 14.75 11.35 -16.56
CA LYS A 145 15.96 10.54 -16.46
C LYS A 145 16.12 9.94 -15.07
N GLU A 146 15.84 10.72 -14.02
CA GLU A 146 15.82 10.19 -12.66
C GLU A 146 14.75 9.11 -12.47
N PHE A 147 13.56 9.28 -13.05
CA PHE A 147 12.51 8.26 -13.04
C PHE A 147 12.97 6.95 -13.67
N CYS A 148 13.55 7.01 -14.88
CA CYS A 148 14.07 5.83 -15.56
C CYS A 148 15.20 5.16 -14.77
N ASN A 149 16.12 5.96 -14.22
CA ASN A 149 17.21 5.44 -13.38
C ASN A 149 16.68 4.77 -12.12
N LEU A 150 15.62 5.29 -11.49
CA LEU A 150 15.01 4.67 -10.31
C LEU A 150 14.42 3.30 -10.64
N ILE A 151 13.73 3.18 -11.78
CA ILE A 151 13.20 1.90 -12.25
C ILE A 151 14.36 0.93 -12.48
N GLU A 152 15.40 1.36 -13.18
CA GLU A 152 16.58 0.56 -13.47
C GLU A 152 17.33 0.12 -12.19
N GLU A 153 17.47 1.01 -11.21
CA GLU A 153 18.07 0.70 -9.92
C GLU A 153 17.31 -0.42 -9.20
N VAL A 154 15.97 -0.36 -9.18
CA VAL A 154 15.11 -1.37 -8.54
C VAL A 154 15.15 -2.69 -9.31
N THR A 155 15.05 -2.66 -10.63
CA THR A 155 15.10 -3.88 -11.45
C THR A 155 16.46 -4.57 -11.33
N ASN A 156 17.55 -3.81 -11.36
CA ASN A 156 18.90 -4.36 -11.18
C ASN A 156 19.10 -4.92 -9.77
N TYR A 157 18.57 -4.26 -8.74
CA TYR A 157 18.64 -4.77 -7.38
C TYR A 157 17.89 -6.10 -7.21
N LEU A 158 16.74 -6.23 -7.85
CA LEU A 158 15.91 -7.43 -7.82
C LEU A 158 16.36 -8.50 -8.83
N ASP A 159 17.44 -8.26 -9.58
CA ASP A 159 17.95 -9.12 -10.65
C ASP A 159 16.87 -9.44 -11.71
N ILE A 160 16.04 -8.45 -12.01
CA ILE A 160 14.97 -8.51 -13.00
C ILE A 160 15.55 -8.13 -14.35
N SER A 161 15.53 -9.05 -15.32
CA SER A 161 15.97 -8.79 -16.69
C SER A 161 14.91 -8.05 -17.49
N GLN A 162 15.32 -7.41 -18.60
CA GLN A 162 14.35 -6.80 -19.53
C GLN A 162 13.38 -7.83 -20.12
N SER A 163 13.83 -9.07 -20.37
CA SER A 163 12.95 -10.15 -20.83
C SER A 163 11.88 -10.50 -19.80
N ASP A 164 12.22 -10.48 -18.50
CA ASP A 164 11.23 -10.76 -17.46
C ASP A 164 10.15 -9.67 -17.41
N ILE A 165 10.55 -8.40 -17.57
CA ILE A 165 9.62 -7.27 -17.66
C ILE A 165 8.68 -7.44 -18.85
N GLU A 166 9.22 -7.77 -20.03
CA GLU A 166 8.40 -8.01 -21.22
C GLU A 166 7.43 -9.18 -21.04
N ASP A 167 7.89 -10.26 -20.43
CA ASP A 167 7.07 -11.44 -20.18
C ASP A 167 5.96 -11.14 -19.17
N ILE A 168 6.24 -10.37 -18.11
CA ILE A 168 5.22 -9.87 -17.18
C ILE A 168 4.20 -9.01 -17.91
N ILE A 169 4.64 -8.07 -18.76
CA ILE A 169 3.72 -7.23 -19.54
C ILE A 169 2.85 -8.09 -20.46
N LYS A 170 3.42 -9.10 -21.14
CA LYS A 170 2.68 -10.01 -22.03
C LYS A 170 1.73 -10.95 -21.29
N GLN A 171 2.12 -11.42 -20.12
CA GLN A 171 1.35 -12.35 -19.28
C GLN A 171 0.33 -11.64 -18.39
N SER A 172 0.49 -10.33 -18.17
CA SER A 172 -0.41 -9.53 -17.34
C SER A 172 -1.81 -9.51 -17.95
N LYS A 173 -2.67 -10.37 -17.41
CA LYS A 173 -4.13 -10.21 -17.45
C LYS A 173 -4.62 -9.25 -16.36
N ILE A 174 -3.69 -8.63 -15.64
CA ILE A 174 -4.00 -7.65 -14.62
C ILE A 174 -4.59 -6.45 -15.37
N PRO A 175 -5.87 -6.12 -15.17
CA PRO A 175 -6.36 -4.85 -15.67
C PRO A 175 -5.50 -3.81 -14.96
N LEU A 176 -4.69 -3.05 -15.69
CA LEU A 176 -3.95 -1.92 -15.12
C LEU A 176 -4.90 -0.92 -14.41
N ALA A 177 -6.21 -1.04 -14.62
CA ALA A 177 -7.30 -0.39 -13.90
C ALA A 177 -7.48 -0.83 -12.43
N GLU A 178 -6.96 -1.98 -12.01
CA GLU A 178 -6.96 -2.44 -10.61
C GLU A 178 -5.79 -1.86 -9.81
N PHE A 179 -4.73 -1.43 -10.49
CA PHE A 179 -3.73 -0.57 -9.88
C PHE A 179 -4.30 0.84 -9.73
N PRO A 180 -4.05 1.51 -8.60
CA PRO A 180 -4.45 2.88 -8.39
C PRO A 180 -3.77 3.69 -9.49
N THR A 181 -4.58 4.34 -10.32
CA THR A 181 -4.13 5.00 -11.53
C THR A 181 -3.20 6.12 -11.11
N LEU A 182 -1.89 5.86 -11.22
CA LEU A 182 -0.85 6.72 -10.70
C LEU A 182 -0.77 8.02 -11.50
N PHE A 183 -1.07 7.91 -12.78
CA PHE A 183 -1.23 9.00 -13.72
C PHE A 183 -2.61 8.96 -14.36
N THR A 184 -3.17 10.13 -14.64
CA THR A 184 -4.31 10.30 -15.54
C THR A 184 -3.85 10.07 -16.99
N GLY A 185 -4.80 9.83 -17.90
CA GLY A 185 -4.47 9.64 -19.33
C GLY A 185 -3.73 10.84 -19.95
N GLU A 186 -4.02 12.07 -19.49
CA GLU A 186 -3.30 13.27 -19.94
C GLU A 186 -1.87 13.35 -19.41
N GLU A 187 -1.65 12.97 -18.14
CA GLU A 187 -0.32 12.90 -17.54
C GLU A 187 0.52 11.81 -18.21
N GLU A 188 -0.06 10.64 -18.51
CA GLU A 188 0.62 9.59 -19.26
C GLU A 188 1.02 10.04 -20.66
N GLN A 189 0.12 10.72 -21.37
CA GLN A 189 0.41 11.23 -22.71
C GLN A 189 1.54 12.26 -22.68
N TYR A 190 1.52 13.16 -21.70
CA TYR A 190 2.58 14.14 -21.48
C TYR A 190 3.93 13.47 -21.21
N ILE A 191 3.96 12.45 -20.35
CA ILE A 191 5.17 11.69 -20.04
C ILE A 191 5.68 10.95 -21.29
N LYS A 192 4.78 10.30 -22.06
CA LYS A 192 5.15 9.64 -23.32
C LYS A 192 5.76 10.62 -24.33
N GLU A 193 5.17 11.80 -24.48
CA GLU A 193 5.71 12.86 -25.34
C GLU A 193 7.10 13.29 -24.89
N ALA A 194 7.31 13.47 -23.58
CA ALA A 194 8.59 13.87 -23.03
C ALA A 194 9.66 12.76 -23.14
N ILE A 195 9.29 11.49 -22.98
CA ILE A 195 10.19 10.33 -23.18
C ILE A 195 10.68 10.27 -24.63
N ASN A 196 9.83 10.56 -25.61
CA ASN A 196 10.22 10.59 -27.03
C ASN A 196 11.21 11.73 -27.37
N LYS A 197 11.59 12.55 -26.40
CA LYS A 197 12.57 13.65 -26.53
C LYS A 197 13.90 13.37 -25.82
N ILE A 198 14.00 12.24 -25.11
CA ILE A 198 15.23 11.70 -24.50
C ILE A 198 16.11 11.09 -25.60
#